data_AF-A0A7Y7TKZ2-F1
#
_entry.id   AF-A0A7Y7TKZ2-F1
#
_cell.length_a   1.000
_cell.length_b   1.000
_cell.length_c   1.000
_cell.angle_alpha   90.00
_cell.angle_beta   90.00
_cell.angle_gamma   90.00
#
_symmetry.space_group_name_H-M   'P 1'
#
loop_
_entity.id
_entity.type
_entity.pdbx_description
1 polymer ?
#
loop_
_entity_poly.entity_id
_entity_poly.type
_entity_poly.pdbx_seq_one_letter_code
_entity_poly.pdbx_strand_id
1 'polypeptide(L)'
;MITTQEFSYIPGEHEAEKASNSYLMSLLAFIAGLPFPIINLIATIIFYLGNRKDTFFVRWHCTQALLSQFTVLMMNSVGFWWTISIIFSDEVITRKYISYIITILIFNIVEFIATIYTAIKTRKGIHIEWWFYGDLTTLICKPR
;
A
#
# COMPACT_ATOMS: atom_id res chain seq x y z
N MET A 1 8.55 10.79 4.73
CA MET A 1 8.08 11.46 5.97
C MET A 1 6.57 11.27 6.05
N ILE A 2 6.03 10.82 7.18
CA ILE A 2 4.58 10.67 7.37
C ILE A 2 4.09 11.93 8.08
N THR A 3 3.07 12.59 7.54
CA THR A 3 2.55 13.86 8.08
C THR A 3 1.14 13.65 8.63
N THR A 4 0.88 14.19 9.81
CA THR A 4 -0.46 14.34 10.37
C THR A 4 -1.05 15.65 9.88
N GLN A 5 -2.14 15.60 9.13
CA GLN A 5 -2.87 16.79 8.69
C GLN A 5 -4.29 16.78 9.26
N GLU A 6 -4.90 17.97 9.41
CA GLU A 6 -6.32 18.06 9.71
C GLU A 6 -7.13 17.73 8.45
N PHE A 7 -8.09 16.82 8.57
CA PHE A 7 -8.99 16.50 7.47
C PHE A 7 -10.12 17.54 7.38
N SER A 8 -10.73 17.68 6.20
CA SER A 8 -11.78 18.67 5.92
C SER A 8 -12.97 18.63 6.90
N TYR A 9 -13.20 17.48 7.54
CA TYR A 9 -14.19 17.28 8.59
C TYR A 9 -13.71 16.21 9.58
N ILE A 10 -14.36 16.12 10.74
CA ILE A 10 -14.09 15.08 11.75
C ILE A 10 -14.76 13.77 11.30
N PRO A 11 -14.01 12.71 10.97
CA PRO A 11 -14.59 11.45 10.53
C PRO A 11 -15.33 10.76 11.69
N GLY A 12 -16.48 10.15 11.39
CA GLY A 12 -17.20 9.28 12.32
C GLY A 12 -16.47 7.96 12.55
N GLU A 13 -16.77 7.28 13.66
CA GLU A 13 -16.10 6.01 14.02
C GLU A 13 -16.20 4.94 12.92
N HIS A 14 -17.35 4.87 12.25
CA HIS A 14 -17.57 3.92 11.15
C HIS A 14 -16.66 4.23 9.94
N GLU A 15 -16.46 5.51 9.62
CA GLU A 15 -15.57 5.91 8.52
C GLU A 15 -14.10 5.62 8.87
N ALA A 16 -13.70 5.91 10.11
CA ALA A 16 -12.37 5.63 10.63
C ALA A 16 -12.06 4.12 10.61
N GLU A 17 -13.02 3.28 10.98
CA GLU A 17 -12.92 1.82 10.87
C GLU A 17 -12.68 1.38 9.44
N LYS A 18 -13.55 1.84 8.53
CA LYS A 18 -13.57 1.41 7.15
C LYS A 18 -12.30 1.86 6.42
N ALA A 19 -11.86 3.09 6.68
CA ALA A 19 -10.62 3.62 6.15
C ALA A 19 -9.39 2.85 6.67
N SER A 20 -9.35 2.51 7.97
CA SER A 20 -8.29 1.66 8.53
C SER A 20 -8.26 0.27 7.87
N ASN A 21 -9.42 -0.32 7.63
CA ASN A 21 -9.52 -1.64 7.01
C ASN A 21 -8.93 -1.70 5.59
N SER A 22 -8.84 -0.55 4.89
CA SER A 22 -8.18 -0.48 3.58
C SER A 22 -6.69 -0.85 3.63
N TYR A 23 -6.01 -0.51 4.73
CA TYR A 23 -4.62 -0.84 4.99
C TYR A 23 -4.46 -2.26 5.57
N LEU A 24 -5.43 -2.72 6.37
CA LEU A 24 -5.40 -4.07 6.94
C LEU A 24 -5.62 -5.16 5.87
N MET A 25 -6.35 -4.85 4.80
CA MET A 25 -6.65 -5.82 3.75
C MET A 25 -5.39 -6.30 3.00
N SER A 26 -4.41 -5.43 2.74
CA SER A 26 -3.12 -5.82 2.16
C SER A 26 -2.24 -6.60 3.16
N LEU A 27 -2.32 -6.27 4.46
CA LEU A 27 -1.60 -6.98 5.52
C LEU A 27 -2.06 -8.44 5.67
N LEU A 28 -3.36 -8.70 5.55
CA LEU A 28 -3.92 -10.04 5.65
C LEU A 28 -3.47 -10.95 4.50
N ALA A 29 -3.35 -10.42 3.29
CA ALA A 29 -2.85 -11.16 2.13
C ALA A 29 -1.40 -11.63 2.33
N PHE A 30 -0.57 -10.81 2.97
CA PHE A 30 0.79 -11.18 3.36
C PHE A 30 0.81 -12.28 4.42
N ILE A 31 -0.02 -12.18 5.47
CA ILE A 31 -0.11 -13.17 6.57
C ILE A 31 -0.68 -14.51 6.08
N ALA A 32 -1.59 -14.51 5.11
CA ALA A 32 -2.20 -15.71 4.54
C ALA A 32 -1.21 -16.57 3.71
N GLY A 33 0.09 -16.24 3.71
CA GLY A 33 1.13 -17.08 3.10
C GLY A 33 1.13 -17.04 1.58
N LEU A 34 0.56 -15.98 1.00
CA LEU A 34 0.44 -15.77 -0.44
C LEU A 34 1.38 -14.61 -0.87
N PRO A 35 2.72 -14.80 -0.83
CA PRO A 35 3.70 -13.77 -1.18
C PRO A 35 3.81 -13.63 -2.70
N PHE A 36 2.68 -13.56 -3.42
CA PHE A 36 2.69 -13.15 -4.81
C PHE A 36 2.57 -11.63 -4.87
N PRO A 37 3.46 -10.95 -5.62
CA PRO A 37 3.43 -9.49 -5.79
C PRO A 37 2.04 -8.91 -6.12
N ILE A 38 1.20 -9.71 -6.76
CA ILE A 38 -0.11 -9.35 -7.31
C ILE A 38 -1.21 -9.38 -6.24
N ILE A 39 -1.10 -10.20 -5.19
CA ILE A 39 -2.25 -10.48 -4.30
C ILE A 39 -2.57 -9.29 -3.40
N ASN A 40 -1.56 -8.62 -2.85
CA ASN A 40 -1.77 -7.40 -2.07
C ASN A 40 -2.44 -6.29 -2.91
N LEU A 41 -2.09 -6.18 -4.20
CA LEU A 41 -2.74 -5.23 -5.09
C LEU A 41 -4.18 -5.63 -5.39
N ILE A 42 -4.48 -6.90 -5.67
CA ILE A 42 -5.85 -7.36 -5.90
C ILE A 42 -6.73 -7.06 -4.68
N ALA A 43 -6.23 -7.38 -3.49
CA ALA A 43 -6.95 -7.14 -2.23
C ALA A 43 -7.30 -5.66 -2.05
N THR A 44 -6.35 -4.76 -2.31
CA THR A 44 -6.57 -3.30 -2.22
C THR A 44 -7.41 -2.75 -3.36
N ILE A 45 -7.33 -3.30 -4.57
CA ILE A 45 -8.24 -2.95 -5.68
C ILE A 45 -9.68 -3.30 -5.33
N ILE A 46 -9.94 -4.52 -4.85
CA ILE A 46 -11.28 -4.96 -4.46
C ILE A 46 -11.82 -4.04 -3.36
N PHE A 47 -10.99 -3.74 -2.36
CA PHE A 47 -11.36 -2.85 -1.27
C PHE A 47 -11.66 -1.42 -1.77
N TYR A 48 -10.82 -0.88 -2.65
CA TYR A 48 -11.04 0.43 -3.28
C TYR A 48 -12.33 0.47 -4.10
N LEU A 49 -12.58 -0.54 -4.94
CA LEU A 49 -13.79 -0.63 -5.76
C LEU A 49 -15.06 -0.74 -4.92
N GLY A 50 -15.01 -1.50 -3.81
CA GLY A 50 -16.11 -1.61 -2.86
C GLY A 50 -16.42 -0.31 -2.12
N ASN A 51 -15.42 0.56 -1.93
CA ASN A 51 -15.54 1.79 -1.15
C ASN A 51 -15.53 3.09 -1.99
N ARG A 52 -15.52 3.00 -3.32
CA ARG A 52 -15.43 4.17 -4.21
C ARG A 52 -16.60 5.17 -4.10
N LYS A 53 -17.73 4.74 -3.52
CA LYS A 53 -18.93 5.57 -3.30
C LYS A 53 -19.11 6.00 -1.84
N ASP A 54 -18.20 5.60 -0.94
CA ASP A 54 -18.22 6.04 0.44
C ASP A 54 -17.81 7.50 0.58
N THR A 55 -17.70 7.92 1.82
CA THR A 55 -17.31 9.27 2.22
C THR A 55 -15.91 9.63 1.76
N PHE A 56 -15.62 10.93 1.76
CA PHE A 56 -14.34 11.44 1.26
C PHE A 56 -13.15 10.87 2.04
N PHE A 57 -13.25 10.75 3.36
CA PHE A 57 -12.20 10.18 4.21
C PHE A 57 -11.84 8.74 3.81
N VAL A 58 -12.86 7.89 3.64
CA VAL A 58 -12.65 6.46 3.27
C VAL A 58 -12.05 6.36 1.88
N ARG A 59 -12.60 7.08 0.90
CA ARG A 59 -12.10 7.05 -0.49
C ARG A 59 -10.66 7.51 -0.59
N TRP A 60 -10.30 8.55 0.15
CA TRP A 60 -8.94 9.08 0.17
C TRP A 60 -7.96 8.03 0.69
N HIS A 61 -8.23 7.45 1.87
CA HIS A 61 -7.34 6.43 2.45
C HIS A 61 -7.24 5.15 1.60
N CYS A 62 -8.35 4.70 1.00
CA CYS A 62 -8.35 3.60 0.03
C CYS A 62 -7.48 3.91 -1.21
N THR A 63 -7.48 5.16 -1.68
CA THR A 63 -6.69 5.57 -2.84
C THR A 63 -5.20 5.61 -2.48
N GLN A 64 -4.83 6.16 -1.32
CA GLN A 64 -3.44 6.13 -0.84
C GLN A 64 -2.92 4.69 -0.69
N ALA A 65 -3.73 3.80 -0.10
CA ALA A 65 -3.38 2.38 0.03
C ALA A 65 -3.18 1.71 -1.34
N LEU A 66 -4.08 1.97 -2.29
CA LEU A 66 -3.99 1.42 -3.65
C LEU A 66 -2.72 1.90 -4.39
N LEU A 67 -2.41 3.19 -4.30
CA LEU A 67 -1.21 3.76 -4.93
C LEU A 67 0.08 3.16 -4.35
N SER A 68 0.15 2.99 -3.03
CA SER A 68 1.27 2.30 -2.38
C SER A 68 1.43 0.88 -2.93
N GLN A 69 0.35 0.09 -2.94
CA GLN A 69 0.40 -1.30 -3.42
C GLN A 69 0.75 -1.39 -4.91
N PHE A 70 0.37 -0.41 -5.71
CA PHE A 70 0.75 -0.36 -7.12
C PHE A 70 2.27 -0.18 -7.29
N THR A 71 2.89 0.70 -6.49
CA THR A 71 4.36 0.86 -6.52
C THR A 71 5.08 -0.38 -6.00
N VAL A 72 4.58 -0.99 -4.91
CA VAL A 72 5.13 -2.26 -4.39
C VAL A 72 5.05 -3.36 -5.44
N LEU A 73 3.94 -3.47 -6.18
CA LEU A 73 3.81 -4.44 -7.28
C LEU A 73 4.92 -4.25 -8.31
N MET A 74 5.16 -3.02 -8.77
CA MET A 74 6.16 -2.75 -9.81
C MET A 74 7.56 -3.18 -9.36
N MET A 75 7.95 -2.83 -8.13
CA MET A 75 9.25 -3.22 -7.58
C MET A 75 9.35 -4.74 -7.39
N ASN A 76 8.33 -5.36 -6.78
CA ASN A 76 8.34 -6.79 -6.52
C ASN A 76 8.27 -7.62 -7.80
N SER A 77 7.60 -7.15 -8.85
CA SER A 77 7.47 -7.86 -10.13
C SER A 77 8.79 -7.96 -10.88
N VAL A 78 9.60 -6.88 -10.88
CA VAL A 78 10.94 -6.89 -11.46
C VAL A 78 11.84 -7.87 -10.69
N GLY A 79 11.78 -7.87 -9.35
CA GLY A 79 12.55 -8.82 -8.54
C GLY A 79 12.13 -10.27 -8.78
N PHE A 80 10.83 -10.51 -8.92
CA PHE A 80 10.25 -11.82 -9.19
C PHE A 80 10.69 -12.35 -10.57
N TRP A 81 10.55 -11.58 -11.64
CA TRP A 81 10.99 -12.01 -12.98
C TRP A 81 12.50 -12.14 -13.13
N TRP A 82 13.28 -11.32 -12.43
CA TRP A 82 14.73 -11.54 -12.39
C TRP A 82 15.08 -12.85 -11.68
N THR A 83 14.41 -13.15 -10.56
CA THR A 83 14.57 -14.42 -9.84
C THR A 83 14.20 -15.62 -10.72
N ILE A 84 13.08 -15.51 -11.45
CA ILE A 84 12.63 -16.56 -12.37
C ILE A 84 13.63 -16.74 -13.52
N SER A 85 14.21 -15.68 -14.07
CA SER A 85 15.26 -15.79 -15.09
C SER A 85 16.47 -16.58 -14.57
N ILE A 86 16.91 -16.31 -13.34
CA ILE A 86 18.05 -17.03 -12.73
C ILE A 86 17.73 -18.50 -12.43
N ILE A 87 16.49 -18.83 -12.07
CA ILE A 87 16.09 -20.22 -11.74
C ILE A 87 15.88 -21.06 -13.01
N PHE A 88 15.27 -20.47 -14.05
CA PHE A 88 14.84 -21.19 -15.24
C PHE A 88 15.72 -20.96 -16.48
N SER A 89 16.67 -20.03 -16.42
CA SER A 89 17.70 -19.81 -17.44
C SER A 89 19.08 -19.90 -16.80
N ASP A 90 20.13 -20.09 -17.59
CA ASP A 90 21.53 -20.18 -17.13
C ASP A 90 22.11 -18.80 -16.68
N GLU A 91 21.27 -17.90 -16.19
CA GLU A 91 21.70 -16.60 -15.67
C GLU A 91 22.41 -16.73 -14.32
N VAL A 92 23.53 -16.03 -14.18
CA VAL A 92 24.35 -16.07 -12.96
C VAL A 92 23.85 -15.05 -11.95
N ILE A 93 23.90 -15.42 -10.66
CA ILE A 93 23.64 -14.47 -9.57
C ILE A 93 24.69 -13.35 -9.59
N THR A 94 24.25 -12.14 -9.95
CA THR A 94 25.13 -10.96 -10.02
C THR A 94 25.08 -10.12 -8.75
N ARG A 95 26.12 -9.31 -8.51
CA ARG A 95 26.11 -8.29 -7.45
C ARG A 95 24.93 -7.31 -7.61
N LYS A 96 24.54 -7.00 -8.85
CA LYS A 96 23.39 -6.12 -9.14
C LYS A 96 22.08 -6.74 -8.64
N TYR A 97 21.87 -8.03 -8.90
CA TYR A 97 20.71 -8.76 -8.41
C TYR A 97 20.64 -8.75 -6.88
N ILE A 98 21.75 -9.07 -6.19
CA ILE A 98 21.79 -9.09 -4.72
C ILE A 98 21.45 -7.71 -4.14
N SER A 99 22.07 -6.64 -4.65
CA SER A 99 21.77 -5.27 -4.21
C SER A 99 20.31 -4.90 -4.44
N TYR A 100 19.73 -5.35 -5.56
CA TYR A 100 18.33 -5.10 -5.90
C TYR A 100 17.37 -5.82 -4.95
N ILE A 101 17.62 -7.11 -4.63
CA ILE A 101 16.81 -7.88 -3.68
C ILE A 101 16.86 -7.27 -2.28
N ILE A 102 18.04 -6.83 -1.82
CA ILE A 102 18.17 -6.13 -0.53
C ILE A 102 17.36 -4.83 -0.53
N THR A 103 17.39 -4.08 -1.64
CA THR A 103 16.63 -2.83 -1.79
C THR A 103 15.13 -3.08 -1.73
N ILE A 104 14.63 -4.10 -2.45
CA ILE A 104 13.23 -4.52 -2.40
C ILE A 104 12.84 -4.92 -0.98
N LEU A 105 13.68 -5.70 -0.29
CA LEU A 105 13.39 -6.16 1.07
C LEU A 105 13.23 -4.97 2.03
N ILE A 106 14.15 -4.01 1.99
CA ILE A 106 14.07 -2.79 2.80
C ILE A 106 12.80 -2.00 2.46
N PHE A 107 12.49 -1.84 1.16
CA PHE A 107 11.30 -1.13 0.72
C PHE A 107 10.01 -1.77 1.22
N ASN A 108 9.88 -3.10 1.11
CA ASN A 108 8.71 -3.83 1.61
C ASN A 108 8.58 -3.73 3.13
N ILE A 109 9.69 -3.78 3.88
CA ILE A 109 9.66 -3.61 5.34
C ILE A 109 9.17 -2.20 5.71
N VAL A 110 9.71 -1.16 5.06
CA VAL A 110 9.31 0.23 5.30
C VAL A 110 7.83 0.43 4.96
N GLU A 111 7.38 -0.10 3.81
CA GLU A 111 5.98 -0.04 3.40
C GLU A 111 5.07 -0.74 4.39
N PHE A 112 5.45 -1.94 4.84
CA PHE A 112 4.70 -2.72 5.82
C PHE A 112 4.55 -1.97 7.15
N ILE A 113 5.64 -1.40 7.68
CA ILE A 113 5.62 -0.60 8.92
C ILE A 113 4.75 0.65 8.74
N ALA A 114 4.89 1.35 7.62
CA ALA A 114 4.09 2.54 7.31
C ALA A 114 2.59 2.19 7.21
N THR A 115 2.24 1.08 6.57
CA THR A 115 0.87 0.56 6.45
C THR A 115 0.26 0.27 7.81
N ILE A 116 0.98 -0.43 8.69
CA ILE A 116 0.51 -0.72 10.05
C ILE A 116 0.32 0.58 10.85
N TYR A 117 1.31 1.47 10.84
CA TYR A 117 1.23 2.74 11.55
C TYR A 117 0.02 3.55 11.10
N THR A 118 -0.20 3.61 9.80
CA THR A 118 -1.31 4.35 9.18
C THR A 118 -2.65 3.73 9.54
N ALA A 119 -2.79 2.40 9.46
CA ALA A 119 -4.00 1.70 9.88
C ALA A 119 -4.39 2.06 11.34
N ILE A 120 -3.43 1.97 12.26
CA ILE A 120 -3.66 2.25 13.68
C ILE A 120 -4.10 3.70 13.91
N LYS A 121 -3.51 4.66 13.19
CA LYS A 121 -3.82 6.09 13.33
C LYS A 121 -5.15 6.44 12.66
N THR A 122 -5.41 5.93 11.46
CA THR A 122 -6.68 6.10 10.75
C THR A 122 -7.85 5.53 11.54
N ARG A 123 -7.66 4.41 12.27
CA ARG A 123 -8.68 3.86 13.19
C ARG A 123 -9.07 4.83 14.30
N LYS A 124 -8.17 5.73 14.70
CA LYS A 124 -8.42 6.80 15.69
C LYS A 124 -8.98 8.08 15.05
N GLY A 125 -9.34 8.05 13.77
CA GLY A 125 -9.80 9.23 13.02
C GLY A 125 -8.69 10.21 12.66
N ILE A 126 -7.42 9.86 12.88
CA ILE A 126 -6.28 10.73 12.55
C ILE A 126 -5.95 10.54 11.08
N HIS A 127 -5.98 11.64 10.32
CA HIS A 127 -5.59 11.63 8.93
C HIS A 127 -4.07 11.61 8.79
N ILE A 128 -3.59 10.64 8.01
CA ILE A 128 -2.19 10.34 7.82
C ILE A 128 -1.87 10.34 6.33
N GLU A 129 -1.00 11.25 5.93
CA GLU A 129 -0.52 11.36 4.57
C GLU A 129 0.92 10.86 4.46
N TRP A 130 1.15 10.04 3.44
CA TRP A 130 2.49 9.59 3.12
C TRP A 130 3.13 10.55 2.16
N TRP A 131 4.42 10.83 2.38
CA TRP A 131 5.22 11.52 1.37
C TRP A 131 5.08 10.83 0.01
N PHE A 132 4.94 11.62 -1.06
CA PHE A 132 4.61 11.21 -2.43
C PHE A 132 3.18 10.70 -2.65
N TYR A 133 2.72 9.70 -1.89
CA TYR A 133 1.39 9.11 -2.14
C TYR A 133 0.23 10.00 -1.68
N GLY A 134 0.42 10.81 -0.63
CA GLY A 134 -0.59 11.75 -0.15
C GLY A 134 -0.92 12.81 -1.22
N ASP A 135 0.11 13.46 -1.77
CA ASP A 135 -0.05 14.46 -2.83
C ASP A 135 -0.75 13.88 -4.06
N LEU A 136 -0.34 12.67 -4.48
CA LEU A 136 -0.93 11.97 -5.61
C LEU A 136 -2.39 11.58 -5.31
N THR A 137 -2.67 11.16 -4.08
CA THR A 137 -4.03 10.83 -3.63
C THR A 137 -4.92 12.05 -3.66
N THR A 138 -4.45 13.20 -3.18
CA THR A 138 -5.20 14.46 -3.18
C THR A 138 -5.48 14.96 -4.60
N LEU A 139 -4.58 14.70 -5.55
CA LEU A 139 -4.81 15.01 -6.97
C LEU A 139 -5.91 14.12 -7.60
N ILE A 140 -5.94 12.84 -7.24
CA ILE A 140 -6.86 11.83 -7.80
C ILE A 140 -8.23 11.87 -7.11
N CYS A 141 -8.25 11.91 -5.79
CA CYS A 141 -9.44 11.87 -4.96
C CYS A 141 -9.86 13.28 -4.57
N LYS A 142 -10.80 13.87 -5.32
CA LYS A 142 -11.36 15.19 -5.01
C LYS A 142 -12.53 15.08 -4.03
N PRO A 143 -12.72 16.09 -3.14
CA PRO A 143 -13.92 16.19 -2.33
C PRO A 143 -15.14 16.32 -3.26
N ARG A 144 -16.16 15.52 -3.00
CA ARG A 144 -17.45 15.50 -3.70
C ARG A 144 -18.56 15.57 -2.69
#